data_AF-A0AAN9K4D9-F1
#
_entry.id   AF-A0AAN9K4D9-F1
#
_cell.length_a   1.000
_cell.length_b   1.000
_cell.length_c   1.000
_cell.angle_alpha   90.00
_cell.angle_beta   90.00
_cell.angle_gamma   90.00
#
_symmetry.space_group_name_H-M   'P 1'
#
loop_
_entity.id
_entity.type
_entity.pdbx_description
1 polymer ?
#
loop_
_entity_poly.entity_id
_entity_poly.type
_entity_poly.pdbx_seq_one_letter_code
_entity_poly.pdbx_strand_id
1 'polypeptide(L)'
;MCPHPCPQSCHAGDCSPCKVLIKRSCHCGAMVHVFERIYYNSLSAKDQETASSCGGLCHRKLPNCTHLCPEICHPGQCPSPEKCCKNVTVRCKCQMLKKEWICHDVQAAYHRSGCHPKDIPKNQFGIGLIPCNSDCKNKVQVVESELQLRKTRFTEHNLHLNYKYDSKYSVLEHKKG
;
A
#
# COMPACT_ATOMS: atom_id res chain seq x y z
N MET A 1 40.64 -9.78 -18.45
CA MET A 1 40.91 -8.33 -18.37
C MET A 1 39.60 -7.58 -18.20
N CYS A 2 39.52 -6.59 -17.30
CA CYS A 2 38.33 -5.78 -17.16
C CYS A 2 38.40 -4.61 -18.17
N PRO A 3 37.38 -4.36 -19.01
CA PRO A 3 37.42 -3.30 -20.02
C PRO A 3 37.09 -1.95 -19.36
N HIS A 4 38.01 -1.38 -18.58
CA HIS A 4 37.95 0.01 -18.15
C HIS A 4 39.35 0.64 -18.17
N PRO A 5 39.46 1.97 -18.35
CA PRO A 5 40.72 2.69 -18.19
C PRO A 5 41.24 2.58 -16.76
N CYS A 6 42.53 2.23 -16.57
CA CYS A 6 43.14 2.19 -15.25
C CYS A 6 43.11 3.61 -14.63
N PRO A 7 42.57 3.81 -13.42
CA PRO A 7 42.51 5.13 -12.79
C PRO A 7 43.86 5.57 -12.20
N GLN A 8 44.86 4.67 -12.15
CA GLN A 8 46.20 5.00 -11.68
C GLN A 8 47.09 5.49 -12.83
N SER A 9 48.13 6.26 -12.49
CA SER A 9 49.23 6.57 -13.40
C SER A 9 49.91 5.30 -13.90
N CYS A 10 50.65 5.40 -15.02
CA CYS A 10 51.45 4.30 -15.54
C CYS A 10 52.28 3.67 -14.41
N HIS A 11 52.07 2.38 -14.19
CA HIS A 11 52.72 1.61 -13.15
C HIS A 11 53.35 0.36 -13.77
N ALA A 12 54.42 -0.14 -13.16
CA ALA A 12 54.99 -1.43 -13.50
C ALA A 12 54.24 -2.55 -12.74
N GLY A 13 53.90 -3.63 -13.43
CA GLY A 13 53.14 -4.76 -12.87
C GLY A 13 51.63 -4.70 -13.15
N ASP A 14 50.91 -5.73 -12.69
CA ASP A 14 49.47 -5.85 -12.90
C ASP A 14 48.68 -4.76 -12.16
N CYS A 15 47.59 -4.29 -12.76
CA CYS A 15 46.68 -3.38 -12.08
C CYS A 15 46.13 -4.04 -10.80
N SER A 16 46.00 -3.24 -9.73
CA SER A 16 45.28 -3.69 -8.54
C SER A 16 43.87 -4.18 -8.91
N PRO A 17 43.32 -5.20 -8.23
CA PRO A 17 41.98 -5.71 -8.51
C PRO A 17 40.96 -4.58 -8.52
N CYS A 18 40.18 -4.54 -9.60
CA CYS A 18 39.18 -3.50 -9.79
C CYS A 18 37.98 -3.69 -8.85
N LYS A 19 37.81 -2.77 -7.91
CA LYS A 19 36.72 -2.73 -6.93
C LYS A 19 35.42 -2.10 -7.49
N VAL A 20 35.13 -2.27 -8.78
CA VAL A 20 33.90 -1.73 -9.37
C VAL A 20 32.70 -2.36 -8.68
N LEU A 21 31.83 -1.51 -8.16
CA LEU A 21 30.58 -1.92 -7.55
C LEU A 21 29.48 -2.05 -8.61
N ILE A 22 28.72 -3.14 -8.56
CA ILE A 22 27.54 -3.34 -9.38
C ILE A 22 26.28 -3.37 -8.52
N LYS A 23 25.17 -2.94 -9.12
CA LYS A 23 23.85 -2.92 -8.49
C LYS A 23 23.01 -4.08 -9.02
N ARG A 24 22.36 -4.81 -8.13
CA ARG A 24 21.41 -5.89 -8.46
C ARG A 24 20.13 -5.68 -7.68
N SER A 25 19.00 -5.66 -8.36
CA SER A 25 17.70 -5.55 -7.69
C SER A 25 17.40 -6.80 -6.89
N CYS A 26 16.84 -6.63 -5.70
CA CYS A 26 16.27 -7.74 -4.94
C CYS A 26 15.14 -8.39 -5.75
N HIS A 27 14.94 -9.72 -5.65
CA HIS A 27 13.86 -10.40 -6.37
C HIS A 27 12.50 -9.73 -6.16
N CYS A 28 12.19 -9.37 -4.92
CA CYS A 28 10.91 -8.73 -4.59
C CYS A 28 10.89 -7.21 -4.85
N GLY A 29 12.00 -6.62 -5.32
CA GLY A 29 12.12 -5.19 -5.65
C GLY A 29 12.21 -4.25 -4.45
N ALA A 30 12.26 -4.76 -3.22
CA ALA A 30 12.26 -3.95 -2.00
C ALA A 30 13.55 -3.12 -1.81
N MET A 31 14.66 -3.60 -2.36
CA MET A 31 15.97 -2.95 -2.25
C MET A 31 16.86 -3.28 -3.44
N VAL A 32 18.00 -2.59 -3.51
CA VAL A 32 19.08 -2.86 -4.46
C VAL A 32 20.31 -3.29 -3.68
N HIS A 33 20.81 -4.48 -3.99
CA HIS A 33 22.05 -5.00 -3.45
C HIS A 33 23.24 -4.42 -4.21
N VAL A 34 24.33 -4.16 -3.49
CA VAL A 34 25.58 -3.64 -4.05
C VAL A 34 26.67 -4.67 -3.81
N PHE A 35 27.34 -5.09 -4.89
CA PHE A 35 28.39 -6.10 -4.84
C PHE A 35 29.64 -5.61 -5.55
N GLU A 36 30.80 -6.09 -5.13
CA GLU A 36 32.00 -6.00 -5.96
C GLU A 36 31.82 -6.89 -7.20
N ARG A 37 32.11 -6.33 -8.37
CA ARG A 37 31.88 -6.98 -9.67
C ARG A 37 32.62 -8.31 -9.81
N ILE A 38 33.89 -8.34 -9.42
CA ILE A 38 34.73 -9.54 -9.54
C ILE A 38 34.18 -10.65 -8.65
N TYR A 39 33.91 -10.34 -7.37
CA TYR A 39 33.29 -11.26 -6.44
C TYR A 39 31.97 -11.80 -6.98
N TYR A 40 31.02 -10.93 -7.34
CA TYR A 40 29.70 -11.37 -7.80
C TYR A 40 29.77 -12.23 -9.07
N ASN A 41 30.62 -11.89 -10.03
CA ASN A 41 30.76 -12.67 -11.27
C ASN A 41 31.49 -14.01 -11.05
N SER A 42 32.23 -14.15 -9.94
CA SER A 42 32.86 -15.42 -9.55
C SER A 42 31.89 -16.38 -8.86
N LEU A 43 30.74 -15.88 -8.37
CA LEU A 43 29.71 -16.71 -7.76
C LEU A 43 29.03 -17.61 -8.78
N SER A 44 28.61 -18.80 -8.35
CA SER A 44 27.77 -19.69 -9.15
C SER A 44 26.41 -19.03 -9.44
N ALA A 45 25.71 -19.50 -10.47
CA ALA A 45 24.36 -18.99 -10.78
C ALA A 45 23.40 -19.07 -9.57
N LYS A 46 23.50 -20.15 -8.79
CA LYS A 46 22.71 -20.37 -7.58
C LYS A 46 23.05 -19.36 -6.46
N ASP A 47 24.33 -19.06 -6.30
CA ASP A 47 24.78 -18.09 -5.29
C ASP A 47 24.42 -16.66 -5.71
N GLN A 48 24.49 -16.33 -7.00
CA GLN A 48 24.01 -15.04 -7.53
C GLN A 48 22.51 -14.87 -7.33
N GLU A 49 21.73 -15.94 -7.54
CA GLU A 49 20.29 -15.94 -7.28
C GLU A 49 19.99 -15.75 -5.79
N THR A 50 20.70 -16.45 -4.91
CA THR A 50 20.56 -16.30 -3.46
C THR A 50 20.94 -14.90 -2.99
N ALA A 51 22.05 -14.35 -3.52
CA ALA A 51 22.53 -13.01 -3.22
C ALA A 51 21.54 -11.92 -3.68
N SER A 52 20.70 -12.20 -4.67
CA SER A 52 19.64 -11.30 -5.14
C SER A 52 18.38 -11.34 -4.26
N SER A 53 18.39 -12.07 -3.14
CA SER A 53 17.32 -12.07 -2.16
C SER A 53 17.65 -11.19 -0.96
N CYS A 54 16.65 -10.46 -0.44
CA CYS A 54 16.80 -9.75 0.84
C CYS A 54 16.69 -10.66 2.07
N GLY A 55 16.41 -11.95 1.90
CA GLY A 55 16.28 -12.94 2.98
C GLY A 55 15.03 -12.80 3.87
N GLY A 56 14.38 -11.64 3.89
CA GLY A 56 13.10 -11.43 4.58
C GLY A 56 11.87 -11.92 3.81
N LEU A 57 10.68 -11.69 4.37
CA LEU A 57 9.40 -11.93 3.68
C LEU A 57 9.33 -11.14 2.36
N CYS A 58 8.67 -11.72 1.36
CA CYS A 58 8.54 -11.13 0.05
C CYS A 58 7.64 -9.88 0.10
N HIS A 59 8.18 -8.76 -0.40
CA HIS A 59 7.49 -7.47 -0.39
C HIS A 59 6.50 -7.28 -1.56
N ARG A 60 6.38 -8.29 -2.45
CA ARG A 60 5.39 -8.28 -3.53
C ARG A 60 4.01 -8.64 -2.98
N LYS A 61 2.98 -8.04 -3.55
CA LYS A 61 1.59 -8.47 -3.33
C LYS A 61 1.37 -9.80 -4.03
N LEU A 62 0.62 -10.71 -3.40
CA LEU A 62 0.16 -11.91 -4.08
C LEU A 62 -0.70 -11.51 -5.28
N PRO A 63 -0.61 -12.23 -6.42
CA PRO A 63 -1.58 -12.09 -7.50
C PRO A 63 -3.01 -12.17 -6.97
N ASN A 64 -3.94 -11.41 -7.57
CA ASN A 64 -5.38 -11.45 -7.26
C ASN A 64 -5.76 -11.03 -5.84
N CYS A 65 -4.81 -10.48 -5.08
CA CYS A 65 -4.94 -10.28 -3.65
C CYS A 65 -4.45 -8.87 -3.25
N THR A 66 -4.94 -8.38 -2.11
CA THR A 66 -4.48 -7.12 -1.51
C THR A 66 -3.31 -7.33 -0.55
N HIS A 67 -3.03 -8.57 -0.15
CA HIS A 67 -2.02 -8.91 0.84
C HIS A 67 -0.63 -9.15 0.24
N LEU A 68 0.39 -8.99 1.08
CA LEU A 68 1.77 -9.37 0.77
C LEU A 68 1.95 -10.90 0.76
N CYS A 69 2.84 -11.35 -0.11
CA CYS A 69 3.30 -12.73 -0.21
C CYS A 69 3.87 -13.21 1.14
N PRO A 70 3.42 -14.37 1.66
CA PRO A 70 3.89 -14.92 2.92
C PRO A 70 5.22 -15.66 2.79
N GLU A 71 5.70 -15.90 1.57
CA GLU A 71 6.96 -16.59 1.33
C GLU A 71 8.17 -15.68 1.59
N ILE A 72 9.30 -16.30 1.91
CA ILE A 72 10.60 -15.62 1.89
C ILE A 72 10.86 -15.08 0.47
N CYS A 73 11.58 -13.97 0.38
CA CYS A 73 11.95 -13.37 -0.89
C CYS A 73 12.55 -14.41 -1.83
N HIS A 74 11.88 -14.58 -2.96
CA HIS A 74 12.06 -15.70 -3.87
C HIS A 74 12.13 -15.19 -5.33
N PRO A 75 12.81 -15.91 -6.23
CA PRO A 75 12.81 -15.61 -7.65
C PRO A 75 11.42 -15.81 -8.27
N GLY A 76 11.19 -15.22 -9.44
CA GLY A 76 9.96 -15.42 -10.21
C GLY A 76 8.68 -14.86 -9.57
N GLN A 77 7.52 -15.38 -10.01
CA GLN A 77 6.21 -14.94 -9.54
C GLN A 77 5.85 -15.55 -8.17
N CYS A 78 5.08 -14.81 -7.36
CA CYS A 78 4.67 -15.29 -6.04
C CYS A 78 3.78 -16.55 -6.15
N PRO A 79 4.09 -17.62 -5.40
CA PRO A 79 3.37 -18.88 -5.50
C PRO A 79 2.02 -18.81 -4.79
N SER A 80 1.13 -19.73 -5.19
CA SER A 80 -0.16 -20.04 -4.54
C SER A 80 -1.06 -18.84 -4.17
N PRO A 81 -1.32 -17.86 -5.08
CA PRO A 81 -2.25 -16.75 -4.80
C PRO A 81 -3.65 -17.19 -4.38
N GLU A 82 -4.08 -18.36 -4.85
CA GLU A 82 -5.38 -18.98 -4.57
C GLU A 82 -5.49 -19.57 -3.17
N LYS A 83 -4.37 -19.77 -2.46
CA LYS A 83 -4.32 -20.33 -1.09
C LYS A 83 -4.15 -19.27 -0.02
N CYS A 84 -4.44 -18.01 -0.33
CA CYS A 84 -4.30 -16.93 0.64
C CYS A 84 -5.34 -17.05 1.76
N CYS A 85 -4.87 -17.35 2.99
CA CYS A 85 -5.73 -17.53 4.16
C CYS A 85 -5.90 -16.27 5.04
N LYS A 86 -5.49 -15.09 4.56
CA LYS A 86 -5.61 -13.83 5.32
C LYS A 86 -7.05 -13.30 5.27
N ASN A 87 -7.50 -12.69 6.38
CA ASN A 87 -8.82 -12.07 6.45
C ASN A 87 -8.94 -10.85 5.55
N VAL A 88 -10.13 -10.68 4.98
CA VAL A 88 -10.57 -9.56 4.16
C VAL A 88 -11.90 -9.09 4.69
N THR A 89 -12.02 -7.79 4.93
CA THR A 89 -13.32 -7.19 5.23
C THR A 89 -14.14 -7.09 3.96
N VAL A 90 -15.20 -7.87 3.85
CA VAL A 90 -16.19 -7.76 2.78
C VAL A 90 -17.33 -6.84 3.18
N ARG A 91 -17.92 -6.12 2.22
CA ARG A 91 -18.94 -5.11 2.48
C ARG A 91 -20.11 -5.20 1.52
N CYS A 92 -21.28 -4.68 1.94
CA CYS A 92 -22.37 -4.44 0.99
C CYS A 92 -21.96 -3.39 -0.04
N LYS A 93 -22.72 -3.30 -1.14
CA LYS A 93 -22.57 -2.20 -2.11
C LYS A 93 -22.71 -0.82 -1.45
N CYS A 94 -23.55 -0.72 -0.42
CA CYS A 94 -23.75 0.46 0.41
C CYS A 94 -22.64 0.75 1.44
N GLN A 95 -21.68 -0.17 1.60
CA GLN A 95 -20.59 -0.16 2.57
C GLN A 95 -20.96 -0.06 4.06
N MET A 96 -22.25 -0.10 4.42
CA MET A 96 -22.74 -0.04 5.81
C MET A 96 -22.55 -1.35 6.59
N LEU A 97 -22.71 -2.48 5.90
CA LEU A 97 -22.45 -3.81 6.46
C LEU A 97 -21.03 -4.23 6.17
N LYS A 98 -20.43 -4.93 7.13
CA LYS A 98 -19.13 -5.58 6.98
C LYS A 98 -19.14 -6.98 7.58
N LYS A 99 -18.40 -7.90 6.98
CA LYS A 99 -18.08 -9.22 7.51
C LYS A 99 -16.62 -9.53 7.23
N GLU A 100 -16.02 -10.45 7.99
CA GLU A 100 -14.68 -10.97 7.70
C GLU A 100 -14.81 -12.28 6.95
N TRP A 101 -14.21 -12.35 5.76
CA TRP A 101 -14.07 -13.57 4.97
C TRP A 101 -12.58 -13.88 4.76
N ILE A 102 -12.26 -15.13 4.45
CA ILE A 102 -10.91 -15.51 4.04
C ILE A 102 -10.67 -15.04 2.59
N CYS A 103 -9.46 -14.58 2.27
CA CYS A 103 -9.14 -14.04 0.96
C CYS A 103 -9.45 -15.01 -0.19
N HIS A 104 -9.13 -16.30 -0.05
CA HIS A 104 -9.47 -17.28 -1.08
C HIS A 104 -10.99 -17.41 -1.30
N ASP A 105 -11.82 -17.25 -0.25
CA ASP A 105 -13.28 -17.26 -0.37
C ASP A 105 -13.80 -16.02 -1.09
N VAL A 106 -13.15 -14.87 -0.88
CA VAL A 106 -13.42 -13.63 -1.61
C VAL A 106 -13.09 -13.79 -3.09
N GLN A 107 -11.92 -14.34 -3.42
CA GLN A 107 -11.54 -14.63 -4.81
C GLN A 107 -12.53 -15.61 -5.46
N ALA A 108 -12.91 -16.68 -4.76
CA ALA A 108 -13.90 -17.64 -5.23
C ALA A 108 -15.29 -17.00 -5.44
N ALA A 109 -15.69 -16.05 -4.60
CA ALA A 109 -16.93 -15.30 -4.77
C ALA A 109 -16.94 -14.45 -6.03
N TYR A 110 -15.82 -13.79 -6.36
CA TYR A 110 -15.68 -13.07 -7.62
C TYR A 110 -15.85 -13.99 -8.83
N HIS A 111 -15.17 -15.15 -8.83
CA HIS A 111 -15.31 -16.14 -9.89
C HIS A 111 -16.76 -16.60 -10.05
N ARG A 112 -17.48 -16.89 -8.95
CA ARG A 112 -18.91 -17.25 -9.00
C ARG A 112 -19.80 -16.13 -9.56
N SER A 113 -19.42 -14.87 -9.37
CA SER A 113 -20.12 -13.71 -9.93
C SER A 113 -19.74 -13.38 -11.38
N GLY A 114 -18.90 -14.20 -12.02
CA GLY A 114 -18.42 -13.97 -13.39
C GLY A 114 -17.36 -12.85 -13.50
N CYS A 115 -16.80 -12.39 -12.38
CA CYS A 115 -15.75 -11.38 -12.35
C CYS A 115 -14.40 -12.04 -12.03
N HIS A 116 -13.35 -11.76 -12.79
CA HIS A 116 -12.02 -12.27 -12.46
C HIS A 116 -11.36 -11.38 -11.38
N PRO A 117 -10.81 -11.94 -10.29
CA PRO A 117 -10.17 -11.15 -9.22
C PRO A 117 -9.07 -10.17 -9.68
N LYS A 118 -8.41 -10.44 -10.81
CA LYS A 118 -7.41 -9.53 -11.44
C LYS A 118 -8.01 -8.21 -11.90
N ASP A 119 -9.29 -8.21 -12.28
CA ASP A 119 -9.98 -7.05 -12.84
C ASP A 119 -10.56 -6.16 -11.75
N ILE A 120 -10.54 -6.62 -10.49
CA ILE A 120 -11.03 -5.88 -9.34
C ILE A 120 -9.96 -4.89 -8.88
N PRO A 121 -10.24 -3.57 -8.88
CA PRO A 121 -9.34 -2.60 -8.30
C PRO A 121 -9.06 -2.92 -6.83
N LYS A 122 -7.80 -2.75 -6.39
CA LYS A 122 -7.39 -3.09 -5.01
C LYS A 122 -8.22 -2.40 -3.91
N ASN A 123 -8.72 -1.19 -4.18
CA ASN A 123 -9.59 -0.43 -3.27
C ASN A 123 -11.07 -0.88 -3.29
N GLN A 124 -11.46 -1.72 -4.26
CA GLN A 124 -12.80 -2.31 -4.38
C GLN A 124 -12.85 -3.79 -3.99
N PHE A 125 -11.70 -4.38 -3.65
CA PHE A 125 -11.62 -5.77 -3.23
C PHE A 125 -12.43 -6.00 -1.95
N GLY A 126 -13.40 -6.90 -2.00
CA GLY A 126 -14.36 -7.20 -0.93
C GLY A 126 -15.65 -6.35 -0.96
N ILE A 127 -15.74 -5.30 -1.78
CA ILE A 127 -16.93 -4.45 -1.85
C ILE A 127 -18.02 -5.09 -2.72
N GLY A 128 -19.26 -5.09 -2.24
CA GLY A 128 -20.43 -5.57 -2.98
C GLY A 128 -20.68 -7.08 -2.90
N LEU A 129 -19.86 -7.83 -2.14
CA LEU A 129 -19.96 -9.29 -2.06
C LEU A 129 -21.01 -9.80 -1.07
N ILE A 130 -21.51 -8.94 -0.19
CA ILE A 130 -22.63 -9.27 0.71
C ILE A 130 -23.86 -8.43 0.38
N PRO A 131 -25.08 -8.96 0.51
CA PRO A 131 -26.29 -8.21 0.24
C PRO A 131 -26.54 -7.14 1.33
N CYS A 132 -27.26 -6.08 0.95
CA CYS A 132 -27.81 -5.14 1.92
C CYS A 132 -28.95 -5.81 2.73
N ASN A 133 -29.16 -5.39 3.97
CA ASN A 133 -30.30 -5.77 4.79
C ASN A 133 -30.94 -4.52 5.45
N SER A 134 -31.87 -4.73 6.39
CA SER A 134 -32.51 -3.67 7.18
C SER A 134 -31.52 -2.75 7.89
N ASP A 135 -30.40 -3.28 8.36
CA ASP A 135 -29.42 -2.53 9.16
C ASP A 135 -28.70 -1.46 8.33
N CYS A 136 -28.65 -1.64 7.01
CA CYS A 136 -28.14 -0.61 6.10
C CYS A 136 -28.96 0.67 6.19
N LYS A 137 -30.30 0.55 6.22
CA LYS A 137 -31.20 1.71 6.27
C LYS A 137 -31.02 2.47 7.58
N ASN A 138 -30.94 1.74 8.70
CA ASN A 138 -30.78 2.32 10.03
C ASN A 138 -29.44 3.07 10.16
N LYS A 139 -28.33 2.51 9.66
CA LYS A 139 -27.02 3.17 9.73
C LYS A 139 -26.95 4.45 8.89
N VAL A 140 -27.55 4.46 7.70
CA VAL A 140 -27.59 5.66 6.86
C VAL A 140 -28.35 6.80 7.55
N GLN A 141 -29.48 6.49 8.21
CA GLN A 141 -30.27 7.48 8.95
C GLN A 141 -29.50 8.07 10.14
N VAL A 142 -28.76 7.25 10.88
CA VAL A 142 -27.91 7.72 12.00
C VAL A 142 -26.81 8.66 11.49
N VAL A 143 -26.10 8.28 10.43
CA VAL A 143 -25.02 9.10 9.86
C VAL A 143 -25.55 10.44 9.34
N GLU A 144 -26.69 10.44 8.66
CA GLU A 144 -27.31 11.68 8.19
C GLU A 144 -27.71 12.58 9.37
N SER A 145 -28.32 12.01 10.41
CA SER A 145 -28.73 12.76 11.59
C SER A 145 -27.53 13.39 12.33
N GLU A 146 -26.44 12.65 12.50
CA GLU A 146 -25.19 13.15 13.10
C GLU A 146 -24.55 14.27 12.26
N LEU A 147 -24.57 14.13 10.92
CA LEU A 147 -24.07 15.15 10.01
C LEU A 147 -24.88 16.45 10.14
N GLN A 148 -26.21 16.34 10.21
CA GLN A 148 -27.08 17.51 10.41
C GLN A 148 -26.82 18.17 11.76
N LEU A 149 -26.70 17.40 12.85
CA LEU A 149 -26.33 17.91 14.17
C LEU A 149 -24.99 18.67 14.15
N ARG A 150 -23.98 18.15 13.44
CA ARG A 150 -22.68 18.81 13.31
C ARG A 150 -22.80 20.13 12.53
N LYS A 151 -23.59 20.17 11.46
CA LYS A 151 -23.88 21.39 10.68
C LYS A 151 -24.61 22.43 11.53
N THR A 152 -25.59 22.02 12.32
CA THR A 152 -26.33 22.94 13.22
C THR A 152 -25.39 23.56 14.24
N ARG A 153 -24.58 22.76 14.95
CA ARG A 153 -23.60 23.26 15.93
C ARG A 153 -22.57 24.22 15.32
N PHE A 154 -22.12 23.93 14.10
CA PHE A 154 -21.22 24.82 13.37
C PHE A 154 -21.89 26.16 13.04
N THR A 155 -23.16 26.13 12.66
CA THR A 155 -23.95 27.34 12.35
C THR A 155 -24.17 28.18 13.60
N GLU A 156 -24.57 27.56 14.72
CA GLU A 156 -24.74 28.23 16.02
C GLU A 156 -23.44 28.89 16.51
N HIS A 157 -22.31 28.19 16.38
CA HIS A 157 -21.01 28.74 16.76
C HIS A 157 -20.64 29.98 15.93
N ASN A 158 -20.87 29.95 14.62
CA ASN A 158 -20.61 31.12 13.76
C ASN A 158 -21.55 32.29 14.06
N LEU A 159 -22.84 32.03 14.32
CA LEU A 159 -23.78 33.07 14.75
C LEU A 159 -23.33 33.72 16.07
N HIS A 160 -22.85 32.92 17.03
CA HIS A 160 -22.37 33.43 18.31
C HIS A 160 -21.08 34.27 18.18
N LEU A 161 -20.19 33.91 17.26
CA LEU A 161 -19.00 34.71 16.94
C LEU A 161 -19.36 36.03 16.27
N ASN A 162 -20.29 36.02 15.31
CA ASN A 162 -20.76 37.23 14.64
C ASN A 162 -21.42 38.19 15.64
N TYR A 163 -22.30 37.68 16.53
CA TYR A 163 -22.92 38.51 17.56
C TYR A 163 -21.91 39.14 18.53
N LYS A 164 -20.87 38.38 18.90
CA LYS A 164 -19.75 38.88 19.72
C LYS A 164 -18.92 39.93 18.98
N TYR A 165 -18.78 39.81 17.67
CA TYR A 165 -18.08 40.78 16.82
C TYR A 165 -18.90 42.09 16.71
N ASP A 166 -20.18 42.00 16.38
CA ASP A 166 -21.08 43.15 16.24
C ASP A 166 -21.24 43.91 17.56
N SER A 167 -21.33 43.19 18.68
CA SER A 167 -21.36 43.79 20.03
C SER A 167 -20.06 44.52 20.39
N LYS A 168 -18.90 44.02 19.94
CA LYS A 168 -17.63 44.73 20.16
C LYS A 168 -17.52 45.99 19.30
N TYR A 169 -17.99 45.94 18.06
CA TYR A 169 -17.95 47.08 17.14
C TYR A 169 -18.87 48.23 17.59
N SER A 170 -20.10 47.90 18.00
CA SER A 170 -21.05 48.88 18.55
C SER A 170 -20.54 49.58 19.81
N VAL A 171 -19.85 48.87 20.73
CA VAL A 171 -19.23 49.48 21.92
C VAL A 171 -18.06 50.41 21.58
N LEU A 172 -17.34 50.16 20.47
CA LEU A 172 -16.26 51.02 20.00
C LEU A 172 -16.77 52.33 19.37
N GLU A 173 -17.94 52.31 18.72
CA GLU A 173 -18.53 53.52 18.14
C GLU A 173 -19.10 54.47 19.21
N HIS A 174 -19.63 53.96 20.32
CA HIS A 174 -20.11 54.76 21.45
C HIS A 174 -18.98 55.43 22.26
N LYS A 175 -17.71 55.05 22.06
CA LYS A 175 -16.53 55.65 22.71
C LYS A 175 -15.86 56.75 21.89
N LYS A 176 -16.39 57.07 20.70
CA LYS A 176 -15.85 58.09 19.79
C LYS A 176 -16.71 59.36 19.67
N GLY A 177 -17.79 59.48 20.43
CA GLY A 177 -18.58 60.71 20.60
C GLY A 177 -18.45 61.25 22.01
#